data_AF-A0A5J9UU08-F1
#
_entry.id   AF-A0A5J9UU08-F1
#
_cell.length_a   1.000
_cell.length_b   1.000
_cell.length_c   1.000
_cell.angle_alpha   90.00
_cell.angle_beta   90.00
_cell.angle_gamma   90.00
#
_symmetry.space_group_name_H-M   'P 1'
#
loop_
_entity.id
_entity.type
_entity.pdbx_description
1 polymer ?
#
loop_
_entity_poly.entity_id
_entity_poly.type
_entity_poly.pdbx_seq_one_letter_code
_entity_poly.pdbx_strand_id
1 'polypeptide(L)'
;MEATALTLYASPAATRRSPASTISSSTRIQCSCTGSLHLRTARNPALRALSAPSRGRRSRRRGTGLVVRAEMFGQLTSGLESAWNKLRGVEDVHLESFPIHDVTVYVLTKDNITEPMRDIRRALLEADVSLPVVRRFVSSVTEKALGAGTIKGVRPDQQLVKIVHDELVQLMGGEVSDLVFSKGGPTVILLAGLQGVGKTTVCAKLAFYLKKLGKSCMLVAADVYRPAAIDQLTILGEQVGVPVYSEGTEAKPPQITRNAVEEAKRKNIDAIVVDTAGRLQIDKAMMDELKEVKKAVNPTEVLLVVDAMTGQEAAALVTTFNIEIGITGAILTKLDGDSRGGAALSVKEVSGKPIKFVGRGERLEDLELFYPDRMAQRVLGMGDVLSFVEKAQEVMRQEEAVELQKKIMSAKFDFNDFLKQSQNVAKMGSMSRVVGMIPGMNKLTPAQIREAEKRLAFVESMINAMTAEEREKPELLAESRERRIRVAEESGKTEQEVGQLVAQLFQMRAQMQKLMGMVQGQEAIAGMGDLMDSLKADEKAPPGTARRKRRHGKPVQKDLNAVLS
;
A
#
# COMPACT_ATOMS: atom_id res chain seq x y z
N MET A 1 -37.27 -71.08 -31.29
CA MET A 1 -36.74 -70.02 -30.40
C MET A 1 -35.98 -69.01 -31.27
N GLU A 2 -36.57 -68.36 -32.28
CA GLU A 2 -37.72 -67.40 -32.27
C GLU A 2 -37.37 -66.08 -31.56
N ALA A 3 -37.63 -64.88 -32.10
CA ALA A 3 -38.06 -64.41 -33.46
C ALA A 3 -37.62 -62.92 -33.61
N THR A 4 -37.23 -62.35 -34.77
CA THR A 4 -38.03 -61.81 -35.91
C THR A 4 -39.26 -60.96 -35.51
N ALA A 5 -39.63 -59.81 -36.12
CA ALA A 5 -39.10 -58.96 -37.22
C ALA A 5 -39.47 -57.46 -36.94
N LEU A 6 -38.90 -56.36 -37.48
CA LEU A 6 -38.07 -56.01 -38.66
C LEU A 6 -38.79 -55.46 -39.92
N THR A 7 -39.43 -54.28 -39.82
CA THR A 7 -39.91 -53.34 -40.90
C THR A 7 -40.29 -51.98 -40.25
N LEU A 8 -40.21 -50.74 -40.77
CA LEU A 8 -39.96 -50.05 -42.08
C LEU A 8 -41.16 -49.18 -42.54
N TYR A 9 -40.87 -48.13 -43.34
CA TYR A 9 -41.78 -47.10 -43.93
C TYR A 9 -42.38 -46.04 -42.96
N ALA A 10 -42.69 -44.79 -43.35
CA ALA A 10 -42.19 -43.90 -44.43
C ALA A 10 -42.71 -42.44 -44.23
N SER A 11 -42.10 -41.44 -44.90
CA SER A 11 -42.61 -40.05 -45.00
C SER A 11 -43.53 -39.85 -46.23
N PRO A 12 -44.31 -38.75 -46.32
CA PRO A 12 -43.84 -37.57 -47.08
C PRO A 12 -44.32 -36.18 -46.54
N ALA A 13 -44.02 -35.10 -47.27
CA ALA A 13 -44.45 -33.71 -47.04
C ALA A 13 -45.91 -33.44 -47.51
N ALA A 14 -46.56 -32.26 -47.44
CA ALA A 14 -46.17 -30.85 -47.15
C ALA A 14 -47.36 -30.10 -46.43
N THR A 15 -47.69 -28.78 -46.47
CA THR A 15 -47.38 -27.64 -47.37
C THR A 15 -47.65 -26.25 -46.73
N ARG A 16 -47.01 -25.20 -47.27
CA ARG A 16 -47.29 -23.73 -47.21
C ARG A 16 -48.64 -23.21 -46.63
N ARG A 17 -48.61 -22.08 -45.90
CA ARG A 17 -49.03 -20.72 -46.38
C ARG A 17 -48.87 -19.57 -45.34
N SER A 18 -48.39 -18.42 -45.81
CA SER A 18 -48.68 -17.06 -45.29
C SER A 18 -49.60 -16.34 -46.30
N PRO A 19 -50.33 -15.24 -45.98
CA PRO A 19 -49.81 -13.88 -45.66
C PRO A 19 -50.41 -13.32 -44.33
N ALA A 20 -50.08 -12.17 -43.72
CA ALA A 20 -49.46 -10.87 -44.09
C ALA A 20 -50.39 -9.77 -44.67
N SER A 21 -50.79 -8.76 -43.86
CA SER A 21 -51.03 -7.36 -44.29
C SER A 21 -51.32 -6.37 -43.14
N THR A 22 -50.60 -5.23 -43.18
CA THR A 22 -50.86 -3.85 -42.67
C THR A 22 -52.22 -3.48 -42.05
N ILE A 23 -52.28 -2.56 -41.07
CA ILE A 23 -52.50 -1.08 -41.22
C ILE A 23 -52.27 -0.41 -39.82
N SER A 24 -51.41 0.61 -39.63
CA SER A 24 -51.64 2.08 -39.72
C SER A 24 -52.86 2.59 -38.89
N SER A 25 -52.88 3.72 -38.16
CA SER A 25 -52.00 4.91 -38.11
C SER A 25 -52.10 5.63 -36.75
N SER A 26 -51.24 6.62 -36.54
CA SER A 26 -51.18 7.57 -35.41
C SER A 26 -52.42 8.43 -35.13
N THR A 27 -52.58 8.84 -33.86
CA THR A 27 -53.14 10.16 -33.50
C THR A 27 -52.29 10.82 -32.41
N ARG A 28 -51.90 12.08 -32.59
CA ARG A 28 -51.33 12.93 -31.51
C ARG A 28 -52.45 13.72 -30.84
N ILE A 29 -52.40 13.86 -29.51
CA ILE A 29 -52.89 15.09 -28.83
C ILE A 29 -51.84 15.47 -27.77
N GLN A 30 -51.42 16.73 -27.79
CA GLN A 30 -50.71 17.38 -26.68
C GLN A 30 -51.70 18.21 -25.88
N CYS A 31 -51.53 18.32 -24.56
CA CYS A 31 -51.77 19.59 -23.89
C CYS A 31 -50.93 19.72 -22.61
N SER A 32 -50.52 20.96 -22.32
CA SER A 32 -49.97 21.42 -21.05
C SER A 32 -51.12 21.60 -20.02
N CYS A 33 -50.90 21.77 -18.71
CA CYS A 33 -50.25 22.94 -18.10
C CYS A 33 -49.79 22.71 -16.65
N THR A 34 -49.03 23.69 -16.16
CA THR A 34 -48.51 23.87 -14.79
C THR A 34 -49.58 24.05 -13.72
N GLY A 35 -49.30 23.63 -12.47
CA GLY A 35 -50.14 23.96 -11.31
C GLY A 35 -49.52 23.58 -9.96
N SER A 36 -48.71 24.47 -9.37
CA SER A 36 -48.13 24.30 -8.04
C SER A 36 -48.95 25.02 -6.96
N LEU A 37 -49.30 24.36 -5.85
CA LEU A 37 -49.79 25.01 -4.63
C LEU A 37 -49.49 24.17 -3.37
N HIS A 38 -49.70 24.74 -2.17
CA HIS A 38 -48.97 24.36 -0.96
C HIS A 38 -49.85 24.42 0.31
N LEU A 39 -49.60 23.52 1.27
CA LEU A 39 -50.24 23.41 2.61
C LEU A 39 -51.76 23.05 2.58
N ARG A 40 -52.31 22.28 3.54
CA ARG A 40 -52.20 22.45 5.00
C ARG A 40 -52.20 21.16 5.83
N THR A 41 -51.73 21.34 7.06
CA THR A 41 -51.68 20.42 8.20
C THR A 41 -53.05 19.88 8.66
N ALA A 42 -53.04 18.65 9.18
CA ALA A 42 -53.98 18.20 10.22
C ALA A 42 -53.23 17.98 11.55
N ARG A 43 -53.90 18.19 12.69
CA ARG A 43 -53.41 17.92 14.05
C ARG A 43 -54.36 16.95 14.73
N ASN A 44 -53.84 16.16 15.68
CA ASN A 44 -54.56 15.85 16.93
C ASN A 44 -53.55 15.63 18.09
N PRO A 45 -53.95 15.74 19.37
CA PRO A 45 -53.03 16.10 20.46
C PRO A 45 -53.00 15.10 21.64
N ALA A 46 -52.43 15.57 22.77
CA ALA A 46 -52.28 14.92 24.09
C ALA A 46 -51.11 13.91 24.18
N LEU A 47 -50.37 13.78 25.29
CA LEU A 47 -50.47 14.39 26.64
C LEU A 47 -49.25 15.25 27.03
N ARG A 48 -49.35 16.05 28.10
CA ARG A 48 -48.30 16.99 28.57
C ARG A 48 -48.28 17.14 30.10
N ALA A 49 -47.23 16.62 30.76
CA ALA A 49 -46.82 16.97 32.13
C ALA A 49 -45.44 16.35 32.43
N LEU A 50 -44.58 16.88 33.32
CA LEU A 50 -44.40 18.24 33.85
C LEU A 50 -42.92 18.38 34.31
N SER A 51 -42.43 19.59 34.56
CA SER A 51 -41.01 19.89 34.78
C SER A 51 -40.64 20.30 36.21
N ALA A 52 -39.52 19.77 36.74
CA ALA A 52 -38.79 20.36 37.88
C ALA A 52 -37.27 20.06 37.78
N PRO A 53 -36.36 20.98 38.18
CA PRO A 53 -34.92 20.84 37.92
C PRO A 53 -34.09 20.42 39.15
N SER A 54 -32.90 19.84 38.94
CA SER A 54 -31.86 19.80 39.99
C SER A 54 -30.40 19.91 39.49
N ARG A 55 -29.69 20.80 40.19
CA ARG A 55 -28.22 20.98 40.37
C ARG A 55 -27.26 20.11 39.54
N GLY A 56 -26.48 20.76 38.69
CA GLY A 56 -25.42 20.10 37.90
C GLY A 56 -24.17 19.70 38.69
N ARG A 57 -23.48 18.65 38.21
CA ARG A 57 -22.09 18.31 38.55
C ARG A 57 -21.22 18.46 37.31
N ARG A 58 -20.05 19.11 37.43
CA ARG A 58 -19.04 19.18 36.36
C ARG A 58 -18.40 17.80 36.17
N SER A 59 -18.73 17.11 35.08
CA SER A 59 -17.92 15.97 34.62
C SER A 59 -16.75 16.45 33.77
N ARG A 60 -15.52 16.08 34.15
CA ARG A 60 -14.32 16.34 33.33
C ARG A 60 -14.33 15.38 32.13
N ARG A 61 -14.68 15.87 30.94
CA ARG A 61 -14.30 15.20 29.69
C ARG A 61 -12.77 15.17 29.60
N ARG A 62 -12.15 14.04 29.97
CA ARG A 62 -10.83 13.68 29.43
C ARG A 62 -11.02 13.42 27.94
N GLY A 63 -10.57 14.35 27.10
CA GLY A 63 -10.53 14.13 25.66
C GLY A 63 -9.44 13.13 25.32
N THR A 64 -9.78 11.85 25.25
CA THR A 64 -8.96 10.86 24.56
C THR A 64 -8.92 11.25 23.09
N GLY A 65 -7.79 11.79 22.62
CA GLY A 65 -7.61 12.15 21.22
C GLY A 65 -7.72 10.91 20.35
N LEU A 66 -8.70 10.88 19.45
CA LEU A 66 -8.94 9.74 18.57
C LEU A 66 -7.90 9.77 17.43
N VAL A 67 -6.71 9.23 17.69
CA VAL A 67 -5.66 9.08 16.67
C VAL A 67 -6.01 7.90 15.78
N VAL A 68 -6.86 8.13 14.77
CA VAL A 68 -7.11 7.16 13.71
C VAL A 68 -5.96 7.22 12.72
N ARG A 69 -4.85 6.56 13.06
CA ARG A 69 -3.80 6.13 12.12
C ARG A 69 -4.20 4.75 11.62
N ALA A 70 -4.73 4.68 10.40
CA ALA A 70 -4.94 3.42 9.69
C ALA A 70 -3.61 2.98 9.07
N GLU A 71 -2.71 2.50 9.93
CA GLU A 71 -1.45 1.86 9.53
C GLU A 71 -1.69 0.36 9.40
N MET A 72 -1.19 -0.25 8.31
CA MET A 72 -1.34 -1.69 8.05
C MET A 72 -0.85 -2.51 9.25
N PHE A 73 -1.57 -3.57 9.62
CA PHE A 73 -1.29 -4.37 10.83
C PHE A 73 -1.33 -3.60 12.17
N GLY A 74 -1.75 -2.33 12.23
CA GLY A 74 -1.58 -1.48 13.42
C GLY A 74 -2.11 -2.02 14.76
N GLN A 75 -3.14 -2.88 14.74
CA GLN A 75 -3.61 -3.62 15.93
C GLN A 75 -2.61 -4.68 16.40
N LEU A 76 -2.02 -5.43 15.47
CA LEU A 76 -0.96 -6.40 15.75
C LEU A 76 0.31 -5.67 16.20
N THR A 77 0.72 -4.62 15.49
CA THR A 77 1.89 -3.79 15.81
C THR A 77 1.82 -3.23 17.23
N SER A 78 0.73 -2.54 17.59
CA SER A 78 0.58 -1.97 18.93
C SER A 78 0.41 -3.02 20.05
N GLY A 79 -0.19 -4.17 19.75
CA GLY A 79 -0.23 -5.32 20.66
C GLY A 79 1.15 -5.92 20.93
N LEU A 80 2.01 -5.98 19.90
CA LEU A 80 3.41 -6.41 20.01
C LEU A 80 4.27 -5.37 20.75
N GLU A 81 4.13 -4.07 20.46
CA GLU A 81 4.80 -3.00 21.22
C GLU A 81 4.51 -3.06 22.72
N SER A 82 3.28 -3.38 23.11
CA SER A 82 2.89 -3.59 24.51
C SER A 82 3.72 -4.70 25.18
N ALA A 83 3.97 -5.81 24.48
CA ALA A 83 4.79 -6.91 24.98
C ALA A 83 6.27 -6.49 25.16
N TRP A 84 6.83 -5.74 24.22
CA TRP A 84 8.22 -5.22 24.31
C TRP A 84 8.39 -4.26 25.48
N ASN A 85 7.41 -3.37 25.69
CA ASN A 85 7.45 -2.38 26.75
C ASN A 85 7.48 -3.00 28.15
N LYS A 86 6.88 -4.17 28.36
CA LYS A 86 6.93 -4.88 29.65
C LYS A 86 8.33 -5.45 29.93
N LEU A 87 9.01 -6.01 28.94
CA LEU A 87 10.39 -6.48 29.09
C LEU A 87 11.36 -5.35 29.43
N ARG A 88 11.17 -4.17 28.85
CA ARG A 88 11.95 -2.97 29.20
C ARG A 88 11.83 -2.58 30.67
N GLY A 89 10.67 -2.81 31.29
CA GLY A 89 10.45 -2.53 32.72
C GLY A 89 11.06 -3.53 33.70
N VAL A 90 11.71 -4.61 33.23
CA VAL A 90 12.37 -5.62 34.10
C VAL A 90 13.82 -5.22 34.43
N GLU A 91 14.43 -4.31 33.66
CA GLU A 91 15.84 -3.93 33.79
C GLU A 91 16.15 -3.12 35.07
N ASP A 92 15.17 -2.40 35.63
CA ASP A 92 15.37 -1.45 36.75
C ASP A 92 15.51 -2.11 38.16
N VAL A 93 15.30 -3.43 38.29
CA VAL A 93 15.06 -4.05 39.62
C VAL A 93 16.32 -4.59 40.32
N HIS A 94 17.36 -4.97 39.58
CA HIS A 94 18.57 -5.60 40.15
C HIS A 94 19.89 -5.06 39.56
N LEU A 95 20.24 -3.84 39.97
CA LEU A 95 21.57 -3.26 39.83
C LEU A 95 22.18 -2.99 41.22
N GLU A 96 22.48 -4.05 41.97
CA GLU A 96 23.39 -3.93 43.11
C GLU A 96 24.82 -3.74 42.59
N SER A 97 25.40 -2.57 42.89
CA SER A 97 26.62 -2.09 42.25
C SER A 97 27.89 -2.80 42.74
N PHE A 98 28.30 -3.86 42.05
CA PHE A 98 29.63 -4.46 42.21
C PHE A 98 30.56 -4.12 41.02
N PRO A 99 31.73 -3.53 41.25
CA PRO A 99 32.58 -3.03 40.17
C PRO A 99 33.53 -4.09 39.59
N ILE A 100 34.00 -3.81 38.37
CA ILE A 100 35.03 -4.51 37.59
C ILE A 100 34.51 -5.73 36.80
N HIS A 101 34.69 -5.68 35.47
CA HIS A 101 34.24 -6.66 34.46
C HIS A 101 32.72 -6.81 34.28
N ASP A 102 31.98 -5.70 34.36
CA ASP A 102 30.55 -5.66 34.04
C ASP A 102 30.29 -5.88 32.54
N VAL A 103 30.11 -7.15 32.18
CA VAL A 103 29.45 -7.58 30.95
C VAL A 103 28.14 -8.23 31.38
N THR A 104 27.06 -7.47 31.39
CA THR A 104 25.76 -7.95 31.85
C THR A 104 25.23 -9.05 30.91
N VAL A 105 25.21 -10.28 31.42
CA VAL A 105 24.80 -11.52 30.71
C VAL A 105 23.31 -11.72 30.92
N TYR A 106 22.48 -11.05 30.12
CA TYR A 106 21.02 -11.18 30.23
C TYR A 106 20.50 -12.51 29.65
N VAL A 107 19.58 -13.16 30.36
CA VAL A 107 19.01 -14.46 29.94
C VAL A 107 17.49 -14.34 29.79
N LEU A 108 16.95 -14.87 28.69
CA LEU A 108 15.50 -15.09 28.56
C LEU A 108 15.11 -16.28 29.44
N THR A 109 14.31 -16.02 30.48
CA THR A 109 13.86 -17.02 31.44
C THR A 109 12.37 -17.26 31.26
N LYS A 110 11.88 -18.43 31.71
CA LYS A 110 10.47 -18.80 31.58
C LYS A 110 9.54 -17.74 32.18
N ASP A 111 9.95 -17.13 33.30
CA ASP A 111 9.14 -16.13 34.00
C ASP A 111 9.17 -14.78 33.28
N ASN A 112 10.32 -14.33 32.75
CA ASN A 112 10.39 -13.03 32.05
C ASN A 112 9.72 -13.05 30.67
N ILE A 113 9.63 -14.19 29.97
CA ILE A 113 8.90 -14.31 28.70
C ILE A 113 7.39 -14.62 28.86
N THR A 114 6.93 -15.11 30.02
CA THR A 114 5.55 -15.63 30.16
C THR A 114 4.47 -14.56 29.95
N GLU A 115 4.67 -13.32 30.39
CA GLU A 115 3.71 -12.24 30.13
C GLU A 115 3.81 -11.69 28.68
N PRO A 116 5.01 -11.35 28.15
CA PRO A 116 5.16 -10.99 26.73
C PRO A 116 4.55 -12.02 25.77
N MET A 117 4.74 -13.32 26.00
CA MET A 117 4.16 -14.37 25.15
C MET A 117 2.63 -14.45 25.24
N ARG A 118 2.02 -14.00 26.35
CA ARG A 118 0.55 -13.86 26.45
C ARG A 118 0.04 -12.65 25.66
N ASP A 119 0.75 -11.53 25.68
CA ASP A 119 0.40 -10.34 24.91
C ASP A 119 0.59 -10.57 23.40
N ILE A 120 1.71 -11.18 22.97
CA ILE A 120 1.95 -11.62 21.59
C ILE A 120 0.83 -12.54 21.11
N ARG A 121 0.47 -13.56 21.92
CA ARG A 121 -0.66 -14.46 21.64
C ARG A 121 -1.97 -13.70 21.49
N ARG A 122 -2.22 -12.69 22.33
CA ARG A 122 -3.43 -11.88 22.28
C ARG A 122 -3.47 -11.01 21.04
N ALA A 123 -2.39 -10.31 20.73
CA ALA A 123 -2.26 -9.45 19.56
C ALA A 123 -2.52 -10.24 18.26
N LEU A 124 -1.98 -11.46 18.14
CA LEU A 124 -2.24 -12.35 17.00
C LEU A 124 -3.71 -12.79 16.89
N LEU A 125 -4.41 -13.01 18.01
CA LEU A 125 -5.84 -13.37 17.99
C LEU A 125 -6.74 -12.16 17.71
N GLU A 126 -6.39 -10.97 18.19
CA GLU A 126 -7.05 -9.71 17.83
C GLU A 126 -6.79 -9.34 16.35
N ALA A 127 -5.63 -9.72 15.81
CA ALA A 127 -5.26 -9.70 14.40
C ALA A 127 -5.88 -10.83 13.54
N ASP A 128 -6.89 -11.53 14.06
CA ASP A 128 -7.71 -12.52 13.33
C ASP A 128 -6.91 -13.73 12.79
N VAL A 129 -5.74 -14.02 13.38
CA VAL A 129 -4.94 -15.20 13.05
C VAL A 129 -5.60 -16.44 13.66
N SER A 130 -5.68 -17.53 12.88
CA SER A 130 -6.36 -18.74 13.35
C SER A 130 -5.67 -19.37 14.58
N LEU A 131 -6.48 -19.78 15.56
CA LEU A 131 -5.99 -20.30 16.85
C LEU A 131 -4.96 -21.45 16.75
N PRO A 132 -5.02 -22.39 15.77
CA PRO A 132 -3.97 -23.39 15.58
C PRO A 132 -2.61 -22.78 15.21
N VAL A 133 -2.60 -21.79 14.32
CA VAL A 133 -1.39 -21.05 13.90
C VAL A 133 -0.79 -20.32 15.10
N VAL A 134 -1.60 -19.54 15.83
CA VAL A 134 -1.13 -18.80 17.01
C VAL A 134 -0.55 -19.73 18.08
N ARG A 135 -1.16 -20.90 18.31
CA ARG A 135 -0.63 -21.89 19.28
C ARG A 135 0.75 -22.41 18.88
N ARG A 136 0.96 -22.74 17.60
CA ARG A 136 2.25 -23.27 17.12
C ARG A 136 3.34 -22.20 17.12
N PHE A 137 3.02 -21.01 16.61
CA PHE A 137 3.91 -19.84 16.67
C PHE A 137 4.38 -19.53 18.10
N VAL A 138 3.44 -19.40 19.05
CA VAL A 138 3.76 -19.11 20.45
C VAL A 138 4.62 -20.21 21.09
N SER A 139 4.38 -21.48 20.74
CA SER A 139 5.21 -22.59 21.21
C SER A 139 6.64 -22.50 20.69
N SER A 140 6.80 -22.32 19.37
CA SER A 140 8.11 -22.22 18.70
C SER A 140 8.93 -21.01 19.19
N VAL A 141 8.32 -19.83 19.32
CA VAL A 141 8.97 -18.65 19.92
C VAL A 141 9.37 -18.92 21.37
N THR A 142 8.54 -19.59 22.17
CA THR A 142 8.87 -19.91 23.58
C THR A 142 10.05 -20.88 23.67
N GLU A 143 10.08 -21.91 22.84
CA GLU A 143 11.18 -22.88 22.76
C GLU A 143 12.48 -22.21 22.31
N LYS A 144 12.43 -21.39 21.25
CA LYS A 144 13.59 -20.63 20.76
C LYS A 144 14.06 -19.58 21.76
N ALA A 145 13.17 -18.92 22.50
CA ALA A 145 13.52 -17.96 23.54
C ALA A 145 14.28 -18.61 24.70
N LEU A 146 13.88 -19.82 25.12
CA LEU A 146 14.56 -20.57 26.19
C LEU A 146 15.83 -21.30 25.70
N GLY A 147 15.89 -21.68 24.43
CA GLY A 147 17.05 -22.33 23.81
C GLY A 147 18.13 -21.36 23.29
N ALA A 148 17.80 -20.08 23.07
CA ALA A 148 18.74 -19.06 22.61
C ALA A 148 19.70 -18.64 23.74
N GLY A 149 20.84 -19.33 23.82
CA GLY A 149 21.93 -19.01 24.74
C GLY A 149 22.40 -17.55 24.66
N THR A 150 22.92 -17.03 25.77
CA THR A 150 23.11 -15.59 25.97
C THR A 150 24.06 -14.93 24.97
N ILE A 151 23.55 -13.90 24.30
CA ILE A 151 24.35 -13.00 23.47
C ILE A 151 24.83 -11.84 24.34
N LYS A 152 26.14 -11.73 24.55
CA LYS A 152 26.75 -10.64 25.35
C LYS A 152 26.43 -9.28 24.72
N GLY A 153 25.92 -8.34 25.52
CA GLY A 153 25.66 -6.96 25.12
C GLY A 153 24.37 -6.72 24.31
N VAL A 154 23.50 -7.71 24.15
CA VAL A 154 22.16 -7.54 23.56
C VAL A 154 21.11 -7.54 24.68
N ARG A 155 20.13 -6.63 24.62
CA ARG A 155 19.07 -6.53 25.63
C ARG A 155 17.97 -7.58 25.42
N PRO A 156 17.30 -8.08 26.48
CA PRO A 156 16.26 -9.12 26.37
C PRO A 156 15.11 -8.79 25.42
N ASP A 157 14.67 -7.53 25.39
CA ASP A 157 13.61 -7.06 24.48
C ASP A 157 14.05 -7.20 23.02
N GLN A 158 15.28 -6.79 22.69
CA GLN A 158 15.88 -6.93 21.36
C GLN A 158 16.07 -8.40 20.97
N GLN A 159 16.49 -9.26 21.90
CA GLN A 159 16.63 -10.70 21.65
C GLN A 159 15.27 -11.36 21.37
N LEU A 160 14.22 -11.05 22.15
CA LEU A 160 12.89 -11.60 21.89
C LEU A 160 12.26 -11.04 20.61
N VAL A 161 12.39 -9.73 20.35
CA VAL A 161 11.95 -9.11 19.09
C VAL A 161 12.59 -9.79 17.88
N LYS A 162 13.90 -10.11 17.94
CA LYS A 162 14.57 -10.87 16.88
C LYS A 162 13.98 -12.28 16.72
N ILE A 163 13.80 -13.02 17.80
CA ILE A 163 13.24 -14.39 17.73
C ILE A 163 11.81 -14.38 17.16
N VAL A 164 11.01 -13.37 17.51
CA VAL A 164 9.65 -13.17 16.98
C VAL A 164 9.69 -12.75 15.51
N HIS A 165 10.61 -11.86 15.10
CA HIS A 165 10.86 -11.52 13.70
C HIS A 165 11.19 -12.78 12.88
N ASP A 166 12.22 -13.51 13.29
CA ASP A 166 12.75 -14.65 12.55
C ASP A 166 11.68 -15.77 12.45
N GLU A 167 10.83 -15.94 13.46
CA GLU A 167 9.68 -16.84 13.39
C GLU A 167 8.56 -16.33 12.47
N LEU A 168 8.23 -15.03 12.49
CA LEU A 168 7.23 -14.45 11.57
C LEU A 168 7.66 -14.60 10.10
N VAL A 169 8.96 -14.44 9.82
CA VAL A 169 9.55 -14.68 8.49
C VAL A 169 9.36 -16.14 8.06
N GLN A 170 9.70 -17.10 8.92
CA GLN A 170 9.51 -18.52 8.63
C GLN A 170 8.03 -18.88 8.43
N LEU A 171 7.14 -18.39 9.31
CA LEU A 171 5.70 -18.61 9.25
C LEU A 171 5.07 -18.07 7.96
N MET A 172 5.61 -16.99 7.39
CA MET A 172 5.14 -16.41 6.13
C MET A 172 5.73 -17.06 4.86
N GLY A 173 6.88 -17.73 4.96
CA GLY A 173 7.48 -18.41 3.80
C GLY A 173 8.97 -18.69 3.89
N GLY A 174 9.69 -17.99 4.78
CA GLY A 174 11.14 -17.92 4.79
C GLY A 174 11.66 -16.95 3.74
N GLU A 175 11.76 -17.42 2.50
CA GLU A 175 12.37 -16.69 1.37
C GLU A 175 11.33 -16.24 0.33
N VAL A 176 11.75 -15.34 -0.56
CA VAL A 176 10.97 -14.86 -1.72
C VAL A 176 10.75 -16.01 -2.70
N SER A 177 9.56 -16.10 -3.32
CA SER A 177 9.23 -17.15 -4.28
C SER A 177 8.70 -16.61 -5.60
N ASP A 178 9.56 -16.64 -6.62
CA ASP A 178 9.22 -16.27 -8.00
C ASP A 178 8.24 -17.23 -8.69
N LEU A 179 7.72 -16.82 -9.84
CA LEU A 179 6.97 -17.68 -10.76
C LEU A 179 7.85 -18.77 -11.35
N VAL A 180 7.33 -20.00 -11.37
CA VAL A 180 7.91 -21.12 -12.11
C VAL A 180 7.40 -21.07 -13.55
N PHE A 181 8.31 -20.86 -14.50
CA PHE A 181 8.01 -20.90 -15.93
C PHE A 181 8.14 -22.32 -16.49
N SER A 182 7.40 -22.62 -17.56
CA SER A 182 7.52 -23.91 -18.25
C SER A 182 8.88 -24.05 -18.94
N LYS A 183 9.43 -25.26 -18.94
CA LYS A 183 10.63 -25.60 -19.72
C LYS A 183 10.35 -25.85 -21.20
N GLY A 184 9.08 -25.86 -21.63
CA GLY A 184 8.67 -26.03 -23.01
C GLY A 184 7.20 -25.67 -23.25
N GLY A 185 6.93 -24.95 -24.34
CA GLY A 185 5.60 -24.39 -24.62
C GLY A 185 5.19 -23.27 -23.65
N PRO A 186 3.95 -22.74 -23.78
CA PRO A 186 3.45 -21.67 -22.92
C PRO A 186 3.39 -22.11 -21.45
N THR A 187 3.81 -21.22 -20.56
CA THR A 187 3.61 -21.33 -19.11
C THR A 187 2.13 -21.12 -18.81
N VAL A 188 1.48 -22.07 -18.14
CA VAL A 188 0.05 -21.98 -17.85
C VAL A 188 -0.15 -21.65 -16.38
N ILE A 189 -0.67 -20.45 -16.09
CA ILE A 189 -0.96 -19.96 -14.75
C ILE A 189 -2.48 -19.97 -14.53
N LEU A 190 -2.96 -20.84 -13.64
CA LEU A 190 -4.36 -20.96 -13.28
C LEU A 190 -4.63 -20.19 -11.98
N LEU A 191 -5.44 -19.13 -12.03
CA LEU A 191 -5.88 -18.47 -10.80
C LEU A 191 -7.09 -19.20 -10.21
N ALA A 192 -7.07 -19.43 -8.90
CA ALA A 192 -8.17 -20.05 -8.15
C ALA A 192 -8.53 -19.22 -6.92
N GLY A 193 -9.70 -19.44 -6.33
CA GLY A 193 -10.13 -18.80 -5.09
C GLY A 193 -11.59 -18.36 -5.08
N LEU A 194 -11.99 -17.66 -4.02
CA LEU A 194 -13.38 -17.26 -3.78
C LEU A 194 -13.92 -16.26 -4.81
N GLN A 195 -15.21 -15.94 -4.69
CA GLN A 195 -15.80 -14.75 -5.27
C GLN A 195 -15.32 -13.49 -4.50
N GLY A 196 -15.24 -12.33 -5.16
CA GLY A 196 -14.92 -11.05 -4.50
C GLY A 196 -13.45 -10.80 -4.10
N VAL A 197 -12.57 -11.81 -4.17
CA VAL A 197 -11.13 -11.66 -3.80
C VAL A 197 -10.26 -10.98 -4.87
N GLY A 198 -10.84 -10.61 -6.02
CA GLY A 198 -10.15 -9.82 -7.06
C GLY A 198 -9.42 -10.60 -8.17
N LYS A 199 -9.75 -11.89 -8.42
CA LYS A 199 -9.05 -12.75 -9.41
C LYS A 199 -8.89 -12.10 -10.80
N THR A 200 -9.97 -11.57 -11.39
CA THR A 200 -9.96 -10.87 -12.69
C THR A 200 -8.98 -9.69 -12.70
N THR A 201 -8.95 -8.90 -11.63
CA THR A 201 -8.02 -7.76 -11.47
C THR A 201 -6.58 -8.25 -11.29
N VAL A 202 -6.37 -9.37 -10.57
CA VAL A 202 -5.06 -10.02 -10.41
C VAL A 202 -4.56 -10.60 -11.73
N CYS A 203 -5.42 -11.17 -12.59
CA CYS A 203 -5.03 -11.60 -13.93
C CYS A 203 -4.42 -10.47 -14.75
N ALA A 204 -5.07 -9.30 -14.75
CA ALA A 204 -4.59 -8.11 -15.46
C ALA A 204 -3.25 -7.59 -14.89
N LYS A 205 -3.17 -7.47 -13.56
CA LYS A 205 -1.94 -7.08 -12.85
C LYS A 205 -0.78 -8.08 -13.10
N LEU A 206 -1.08 -9.38 -13.16
CA LEU A 206 -0.08 -10.42 -13.42
C LEU A 206 0.38 -10.43 -14.88
N ALA A 207 -0.52 -10.18 -15.84
CA ALA A 207 -0.14 -9.97 -17.25
C ALA A 207 0.73 -8.72 -17.42
N PHE A 208 0.45 -7.64 -16.68
CA PHE A 208 1.29 -6.43 -16.65
C PHE A 208 2.67 -6.71 -16.03
N TYR A 209 2.75 -7.50 -14.96
CA TYR A 209 4.01 -7.99 -14.39
C TYR A 209 4.82 -8.86 -15.37
N LEU A 210 4.18 -9.82 -16.04
CA LEU A 210 4.81 -10.66 -17.06
C LEU A 210 5.34 -9.82 -18.24
N LYS A 211 4.58 -8.80 -18.66
CA LYS A 211 4.99 -7.83 -19.69
C LYS A 211 6.19 -6.98 -19.25
N LYS A 212 6.29 -6.60 -17.96
CA LYS A 212 7.49 -5.97 -17.38
C LYS A 212 8.72 -6.89 -17.38
N LEU A 213 8.53 -8.21 -17.22
CA LEU A 213 9.58 -9.22 -17.38
C LEU A 213 9.95 -9.52 -18.85
N GLY A 214 9.42 -8.77 -19.81
CA GLY A 214 9.65 -8.99 -21.24
C GLY A 214 9.00 -10.27 -21.79
N LYS A 215 8.06 -10.87 -21.08
CA LYS A 215 7.33 -12.07 -21.53
C LYS A 215 6.06 -11.71 -22.28
N SER A 216 5.83 -12.40 -23.40
CA SER A 216 4.56 -12.33 -24.11
C SER A 216 3.48 -13.06 -23.32
N CYS A 217 2.30 -12.45 -23.18
CA CYS A 217 1.22 -12.94 -22.34
C CYS A 217 -0.10 -13.00 -23.12
N MET A 218 -1.01 -13.88 -22.72
CA MET A 218 -2.41 -13.88 -23.12
C MET A 218 -3.31 -14.17 -21.91
N LEU A 219 -4.39 -13.42 -21.75
CA LEU A 219 -5.42 -13.68 -20.73
C LEU A 219 -6.43 -14.71 -21.26
N VAL A 220 -7.03 -15.51 -20.39
CA VAL A 220 -8.06 -16.49 -20.77
C VAL A 220 -9.29 -16.30 -19.89
N ALA A 221 -10.43 -16.01 -20.52
CA ALA A 221 -11.71 -15.79 -19.86
C ALA A 221 -12.42 -17.12 -19.57
N ALA A 222 -12.20 -17.69 -18.38
CA ALA A 222 -12.82 -18.94 -17.93
C ALA A 222 -13.89 -18.72 -16.83
N ASP A 223 -14.17 -17.49 -16.43
CA ASP A 223 -15.37 -17.11 -15.68
C ASP A 223 -16.55 -16.85 -16.64
N VAL A 224 -17.14 -17.94 -17.15
CA VAL A 224 -18.33 -17.88 -18.01
C VAL A 224 -19.64 -17.66 -17.24
N TYR A 225 -19.58 -17.71 -15.90
CA TYR A 225 -20.76 -17.69 -15.03
C TYR A 225 -21.10 -16.30 -14.49
N ARG A 226 -20.10 -15.45 -14.25
CA ARG A 226 -20.30 -14.09 -13.76
C ARG A 226 -20.67 -13.13 -14.92
N PRO A 227 -21.81 -12.41 -14.84
CA PRO A 227 -22.19 -11.43 -15.85
C PRO A 227 -21.08 -10.40 -16.11
N ALA A 228 -20.83 -10.11 -17.39
CA ALA A 228 -19.80 -9.19 -17.89
C ALA A 228 -18.35 -9.49 -17.44
N ALA A 229 -18.04 -10.69 -16.92
CA ALA A 229 -16.67 -11.04 -16.54
C ALA A 229 -15.71 -11.15 -17.74
N ILE A 230 -16.22 -11.67 -18.87
CA ILE A 230 -15.50 -11.72 -20.15
C ILE A 230 -15.19 -10.29 -20.64
N ASP A 231 -16.18 -9.40 -20.61
CA ASP A 231 -16.03 -8.01 -21.03
C ASP A 231 -15.07 -7.24 -20.12
N GLN A 232 -15.18 -7.45 -18.80
CA GLN A 232 -14.27 -6.87 -17.81
C GLN A 232 -12.82 -7.33 -18.04
N LEU A 233 -12.58 -8.63 -18.30
CA LEU A 233 -11.25 -9.14 -18.58
C LEU A 233 -10.71 -8.61 -19.92
N THR A 234 -11.57 -8.46 -20.93
CA THR A 234 -11.22 -7.86 -22.24
C THR A 234 -10.77 -6.41 -22.08
N ILE A 235 -11.55 -5.55 -21.40
CA ILE A 235 -11.19 -4.15 -21.11
C ILE A 235 -9.88 -4.06 -20.34
N LEU A 236 -9.66 -4.93 -19.36
CA LEU A 236 -8.40 -4.99 -18.62
C LEU A 236 -7.21 -5.46 -19.49
N GLY A 237 -7.43 -6.40 -20.40
CA GLY A 237 -6.44 -6.84 -21.37
C GLY A 237 -6.04 -5.73 -22.34
N GLU A 238 -7.00 -4.96 -22.84
CA GLU A 238 -6.77 -3.76 -23.66
C GLU A 238 -5.95 -2.70 -22.90
N GLN A 239 -6.28 -2.41 -21.64
CA GLN A 239 -5.53 -1.47 -20.80
C GLN A 239 -4.08 -1.91 -20.53
N VAL A 240 -3.83 -3.22 -20.37
CA VAL A 240 -2.48 -3.80 -20.25
C VAL A 240 -1.78 -3.87 -21.62
N GLY A 241 -2.54 -3.85 -22.72
CA GLY A 241 -2.07 -4.14 -24.07
C GLY A 241 -1.62 -5.59 -24.21
N VAL A 242 -2.51 -6.53 -23.85
CA VAL A 242 -2.33 -7.99 -23.88
C VAL A 242 -3.61 -8.63 -24.46
N PRO A 243 -3.50 -9.60 -25.39
CA PRO A 243 -4.67 -10.27 -25.96
C PRO A 243 -5.45 -11.08 -24.91
N VAL A 244 -6.77 -11.18 -25.10
CA VAL A 244 -7.67 -12.01 -24.28
C VAL A 244 -8.32 -13.06 -25.16
N TYR A 245 -8.30 -14.32 -24.71
CA TYR A 245 -8.97 -15.44 -25.34
C TYR A 245 -10.31 -15.73 -24.66
N SER A 246 -11.35 -15.93 -25.48
CA SER A 246 -12.72 -16.22 -25.04
C SER A 246 -13.48 -16.95 -26.14
N GLU A 247 -14.41 -17.82 -25.75
CA GLU A 247 -15.38 -18.49 -26.64
C GLU A 247 -16.84 -18.14 -26.24
N GLY A 248 -17.03 -17.02 -25.54
CA GLY A 248 -18.32 -16.64 -24.98
C GLY A 248 -18.72 -17.48 -23.77
N THR A 249 -20.03 -17.58 -23.51
CA THR A 249 -20.58 -18.23 -22.31
C THR A 249 -21.14 -19.65 -22.54
N GLU A 250 -21.26 -20.10 -23.80
CA GLU A 250 -21.77 -21.45 -24.13
C GLU A 250 -20.69 -22.53 -23.99
N ALA A 251 -19.42 -22.17 -24.19
CA ALA A 251 -18.29 -23.08 -24.05
C ALA A 251 -17.95 -23.34 -22.57
N LYS A 252 -17.65 -24.59 -22.22
CA LYS A 252 -17.26 -24.96 -20.84
C LYS A 252 -15.82 -24.53 -20.53
N PRO A 253 -15.50 -24.05 -19.31
CA PRO A 253 -14.14 -23.66 -18.91
C PRO A 253 -13.00 -24.66 -19.23
N PRO A 254 -13.16 -26.00 -19.10
CA PRO A 254 -12.12 -26.95 -19.49
C PRO A 254 -11.83 -26.99 -21.01
N GLN A 255 -12.84 -26.68 -21.83
CA GLN A 255 -12.70 -26.57 -23.28
C GLN A 255 -11.97 -25.27 -23.64
N ILE A 256 -12.46 -24.12 -23.12
CA ILE A 256 -11.86 -22.79 -23.34
C ILE A 256 -10.37 -22.80 -22.97
N THR A 257 -10.04 -23.34 -21.80
CA THR A 257 -8.65 -23.34 -21.33
C THR A 257 -7.74 -24.23 -22.19
N ARG A 258 -8.25 -25.36 -22.73
CA ARG A 258 -7.48 -26.21 -23.66
C ARG A 258 -7.25 -25.50 -25.00
N ASN A 259 -8.31 -24.96 -25.59
CA ASN A 259 -8.24 -24.25 -26.87
C ASN A 259 -7.30 -23.02 -26.77
N ALA A 260 -7.32 -22.31 -25.64
CA ALA A 260 -6.39 -21.21 -25.34
C ALA A 260 -4.91 -21.64 -25.27
N VAL A 261 -4.60 -22.85 -24.76
CA VAL A 261 -3.23 -23.39 -24.77
C VAL A 261 -2.76 -23.71 -26.20
N GLU A 262 -3.65 -24.18 -27.06
CA GLU A 262 -3.35 -24.42 -28.48
C GLU A 262 -3.17 -23.10 -29.25
N GLU A 263 -4.04 -22.12 -29.00
CA GLU A 263 -3.90 -20.73 -29.47
C GLU A 263 -2.56 -20.11 -29.07
N ALA A 264 -2.17 -20.21 -27.79
CA ALA A 264 -0.91 -19.69 -27.27
C ALA A 264 0.31 -20.34 -27.94
N LYS A 265 0.27 -21.66 -28.19
CA LYS A 265 1.29 -22.37 -28.98
C LYS A 265 1.36 -21.85 -30.42
N ARG A 266 0.23 -21.72 -31.11
CA ARG A 266 0.17 -21.19 -32.49
C ARG A 266 0.69 -19.75 -32.61
N LYS A 267 0.48 -18.93 -31.57
CA LYS A 267 0.91 -17.52 -31.50
C LYS A 267 2.29 -17.32 -30.85
N ASN A 268 3.00 -18.38 -30.47
CA ASN A 268 4.29 -18.34 -29.76
C ASN A 268 4.28 -17.47 -28.48
N ILE A 269 3.21 -17.55 -27.70
CA ILE A 269 3.06 -16.82 -26.43
C ILE A 269 3.82 -17.53 -25.29
N ASP A 270 4.61 -16.81 -24.50
CA ASP A 270 5.40 -17.36 -23.38
C ASP A 270 4.55 -17.84 -22.20
N ALA A 271 3.45 -17.14 -21.91
CA ALA A 271 2.62 -17.39 -20.73
C ALA A 271 1.14 -17.10 -20.98
N ILE A 272 0.26 -17.90 -20.36
CA ILE A 272 -1.18 -17.61 -20.28
C ILE A 272 -1.63 -17.52 -18.82
N VAL A 273 -2.54 -16.59 -18.54
CA VAL A 273 -3.16 -16.42 -17.22
C VAL A 273 -4.66 -16.64 -17.33
N VAL A 274 -5.16 -17.64 -16.60
CA VAL A 274 -6.56 -18.10 -16.68
C VAL A 274 -7.36 -17.55 -15.50
N ASP A 275 -8.34 -16.67 -15.79
CA ASP A 275 -9.29 -16.19 -14.78
C ASP A 275 -10.47 -17.16 -14.69
N THR A 276 -10.59 -17.91 -13.60
CA THR A 276 -11.74 -18.80 -13.37
C THR A 276 -12.84 -18.12 -12.58
N ALA A 277 -14.06 -18.66 -12.66
CA ALA A 277 -15.15 -18.30 -11.77
C ALA A 277 -14.74 -18.28 -10.29
N GLY A 278 -15.32 -17.35 -9.52
CA GLY A 278 -15.27 -17.37 -8.07
C GLY A 278 -16.15 -18.50 -7.53
N ARG A 279 -15.58 -19.35 -6.67
CA ARG A 279 -16.28 -20.51 -6.11
C ARG A 279 -16.57 -20.28 -4.63
N LEU A 280 -17.73 -20.72 -4.15
CA LEU A 280 -18.00 -20.79 -2.71
C LEU A 280 -17.40 -22.10 -2.16
N GLN A 281 -16.95 -22.12 -0.90
CA GLN A 281 -16.32 -23.31 -0.29
C GLN A 281 -17.25 -24.55 -0.22
N ILE A 282 -18.53 -24.38 -0.51
CA ILE A 282 -19.60 -25.39 -0.40
C ILE A 282 -20.01 -25.95 -1.78
N ASP A 283 -19.65 -25.28 -2.89
CA ASP A 283 -20.06 -25.72 -4.22
C ASP A 283 -19.13 -26.80 -4.79
N LYS A 284 -19.54 -28.06 -4.61
CA LYS A 284 -18.83 -29.22 -5.12
C LYS A 284 -18.79 -29.28 -6.66
N ALA A 285 -19.86 -28.91 -7.35
CA ALA A 285 -19.92 -29.00 -8.82
C ALA A 285 -18.91 -28.03 -9.45
N MET A 286 -18.82 -26.82 -8.91
CA MET A 286 -17.76 -25.86 -9.25
C MET A 286 -16.35 -26.39 -8.91
N MET A 287 -16.14 -27.02 -7.76
CA MET A 287 -14.82 -27.56 -7.40
C MET A 287 -14.40 -28.72 -8.32
N ASP A 288 -15.32 -29.59 -8.71
CA ASP A 288 -15.05 -30.68 -9.64
C ASP A 288 -14.75 -30.16 -11.08
N GLU A 289 -15.42 -29.10 -11.54
CA GLU A 289 -15.05 -28.39 -12.78
C GLU A 289 -13.61 -27.84 -12.73
N LEU A 290 -13.17 -27.28 -11.60
CA LEU A 290 -11.79 -26.78 -11.48
C LEU A 290 -10.75 -27.90 -11.57
N LYS A 291 -11.09 -29.12 -11.12
CA LYS A 291 -10.28 -30.32 -11.34
C LYS A 291 -10.28 -30.71 -12.81
N GLU A 292 -11.41 -30.60 -13.52
CA GLU A 292 -11.45 -30.80 -14.98
C GLU A 292 -10.57 -29.79 -15.74
N VAL A 293 -10.64 -28.49 -15.42
CA VAL A 293 -9.75 -27.46 -15.99
C VAL A 293 -8.29 -27.82 -15.72
N LYS A 294 -7.92 -28.09 -14.45
CA LYS A 294 -6.54 -28.45 -14.09
C LYS A 294 -6.06 -29.70 -14.82
N LYS A 295 -6.90 -30.73 -14.93
CA LYS A 295 -6.60 -31.99 -15.64
C LYS A 295 -6.51 -31.79 -17.17
N ALA A 296 -7.27 -30.86 -17.74
CA ALA A 296 -7.31 -30.60 -19.18
C ALA A 296 -6.06 -29.88 -19.71
N VAL A 297 -5.35 -29.11 -18.87
CA VAL A 297 -4.19 -28.31 -19.30
C VAL A 297 -2.90 -28.51 -18.51
N ASN A 298 -2.95 -29.24 -17.37
CA ASN A 298 -1.81 -29.51 -16.48
C ASN A 298 -0.97 -28.24 -16.18
N PRO A 299 -1.54 -27.24 -15.48
CA PRO A 299 -0.95 -25.92 -15.33
C PRO A 299 0.39 -25.94 -14.57
N THR A 300 1.30 -25.08 -15.02
CA THR A 300 2.63 -24.89 -14.40
C THR A 300 2.52 -24.27 -13.01
N GLU A 301 1.57 -23.35 -12.84
CA GLU A 301 1.26 -22.68 -11.58
C GLU A 301 -0.25 -22.73 -11.32
N VAL A 302 -0.64 -23.04 -10.08
CA VAL A 302 -2.01 -22.92 -9.57
C VAL A 302 -1.96 -21.98 -8.38
N LEU A 303 -2.31 -20.72 -8.62
CA LEU A 303 -2.15 -19.65 -7.65
C LEU A 303 -3.49 -19.35 -6.97
N LEU A 304 -3.54 -19.56 -5.66
CA LEU A 304 -4.71 -19.25 -4.85
C LEU A 304 -4.73 -17.75 -4.51
N VAL A 305 -5.72 -17.03 -5.03
CA VAL A 305 -5.97 -15.63 -4.67
C VAL A 305 -6.76 -15.59 -3.37
N VAL A 306 -6.21 -14.93 -2.36
CA VAL A 306 -6.81 -14.78 -1.02
C VAL A 306 -6.86 -13.30 -0.68
N ASP A 307 -8.01 -12.83 -0.22
CA ASP A 307 -8.17 -11.46 0.27
C ASP A 307 -7.52 -11.33 1.66
N ALA A 308 -6.63 -10.35 1.85
CA ALA A 308 -5.88 -10.16 3.10
C ALA A 308 -6.75 -9.68 4.27
N MET A 309 -7.99 -9.25 4.00
CA MET A 309 -9.00 -8.98 5.03
C MET A 309 -9.65 -10.28 5.54
N THR A 310 -9.43 -11.42 4.88
CA THR A 310 -9.88 -12.74 5.37
C THR A 310 -9.07 -13.13 6.62
N GLY A 311 -9.73 -13.15 7.78
CA GLY A 311 -9.15 -13.65 9.03
C GLY A 311 -9.07 -15.17 9.09
N GLN A 312 -9.59 -15.77 10.17
CA GLN A 312 -9.43 -17.21 10.44
C GLN A 312 -9.97 -18.13 9.34
N GLU A 313 -10.97 -17.69 8.56
CA GLU A 313 -11.53 -18.44 7.42
C GLU A 313 -10.50 -18.71 6.31
N ALA A 314 -9.43 -17.90 6.20
CA ALA A 314 -8.37 -18.13 5.23
C ALA A 314 -7.68 -19.48 5.43
N ALA A 315 -7.55 -19.95 6.68
CA ALA A 315 -6.99 -21.27 6.97
C ALA A 315 -7.87 -22.40 6.40
N ALA A 316 -9.19 -22.34 6.59
CA ALA A 316 -10.12 -23.33 6.04
C ALA A 316 -10.12 -23.30 4.50
N LEU A 317 -10.18 -22.10 3.91
CA LEU A 317 -10.12 -21.90 2.46
C LEU A 317 -8.86 -22.52 1.84
N VAL A 318 -7.70 -22.19 2.40
CA VAL A 318 -6.39 -22.67 1.92
C VAL A 318 -6.27 -24.18 2.08
N THR A 319 -6.79 -24.75 3.18
CA THR A 319 -6.85 -26.21 3.37
C THR A 319 -7.61 -26.88 2.22
N THR A 320 -8.85 -26.44 1.98
CA THR A 320 -9.75 -27.04 0.98
C THR A 320 -9.18 -26.93 -0.43
N PHE A 321 -8.70 -25.77 -0.86
CA PHE A 321 -8.10 -25.63 -2.19
C PHE A 321 -6.78 -26.39 -2.34
N ASN A 322 -5.95 -26.50 -1.30
CA ASN A 322 -4.71 -27.27 -1.36
C ASN A 322 -4.95 -28.78 -1.41
N ILE A 323 -6.02 -29.30 -0.79
CA ILE A 323 -6.39 -30.71 -0.85
C ILE A 323 -7.12 -31.05 -2.16
N GLU A 324 -8.18 -30.31 -2.50
CA GLU A 324 -9.07 -30.65 -3.62
C GLU A 324 -8.48 -30.33 -4.99
N ILE A 325 -7.67 -29.27 -5.09
CA ILE A 325 -7.09 -28.80 -6.36
C ILE A 325 -5.57 -29.00 -6.38
N GLY A 326 -4.88 -28.78 -5.25
CA GLY A 326 -3.42 -28.79 -5.17
C GLY A 326 -2.82 -27.51 -5.74
N ILE A 327 -2.52 -26.55 -4.87
CA ILE A 327 -2.00 -25.22 -5.23
C ILE A 327 -0.46 -25.21 -5.21
N THR A 328 0.16 -24.33 -6.01
CA THR A 328 1.63 -24.17 -6.08
C THR A 328 2.11 -22.98 -5.25
N GLY A 329 1.27 -21.94 -5.13
CA GLY A 329 1.50 -20.75 -4.32
C GLY A 329 0.23 -19.94 -4.14
N ALA A 330 0.36 -18.75 -3.56
CA ALA A 330 -0.76 -17.84 -3.31
C ALA A 330 -0.45 -16.38 -3.70
N ILE A 331 -1.52 -15.60 -3.89
CA ILE A 331 -1.49 -14.14 -4.07
C ILE A 331 -2.40 -13.52 -3.02
N LEU A 332 -1.88 -12.59 -2.22
CA LEU A 332 -2.69 -11.81 -1.28
C LEU A 332 -3.20 -10.53 -1.96
N THR A 333 -4.48 -10.19 -1.80
CA THR A 333 -5.07 -8.94 -2.33
C THR A 333 -5.55 -8.02 -1.22
N LYS A 334 -5.79 -6.74 -1.54
CA LYS A 334 -6.34 -5.71 -0.62
C LYS A 334 -5.50 -5.47 0.65
N LEU A 335 -4.18 -5.64 0.56
CA LEU A 335 -3.27 -5.38 1.69
C LEU A 335 -3.20 -3.90 2.08
N ASP A 336 -3.59 -3.01 1.18
CA ASP A 336 -3.79 -1.57 1.37
C ASP A 336 -5.03 -1.20 2.19
N GLY A 337 -5.94 -2.14 2.43
CA GLY A 337 -7.04 -1.98 3.39
C GLY A 337 -6.60 -2.10 4.85
N ASP A 338 -7.55 -1.98 5.78
CA ASP A 338 -7.39 -2.33 7.21
C ASP A 338 -7.29 -3.87 7.37
N SER A 339 -6.22 -4.43 6.81
CA SER A 339 -5.93 -5.84 6.77
C SER A 339 -5.22 -6.27 8.06
N ARG A 340 -5.87 -7.18 8.79
CA ARG A 340 -5.38 -7.63 10.11
C ARG A 340 -4.16 -8.54 10.03
N GLY A 341 -3.91 -9.16 8.88
CA GLY A 341 -2.75 -10.04 8.64
C GLY A 341 -3.02 -11.53 8.79
N GLY A 342 -4.16 -11.93 9.37
CA GLY A 342 -4.56 -13.33 9.58
C GLY A 342 -4.40 -14.24 8.35
N ALA A 343 -4.73 -13.74 7.16
CA ALA A 343 -4.51 -14.44 5.88
C ALA A 343 -3.05 -14.82 5.65
N ALA A 344 -2.13 -13.85 5.75
CA ALA A 344 -0.71 -14.04 5.40
C ALA A 344 -0.04 -15.10 6.28
N LEU A 345 -0.31 -15.05 7.59
CA LEU A 345 0.21 -15.99 8.57
C LEU A 345 -0.45 -17.38 8.48
N SER A 346 -1.63 -17.50 7.84
CA SER A 346 -2.35 -18.77 7.71
C SER A 346 -2.05 -19.51 6.40
N VAL A 347 -1.74 -18.82 5.29
CA VAL A 347 -1.56 -19.46 3.96
C VAL A 347 -0.42 -20.48 3.96
N LYS A 348 0.79 -20.05 4.32
CA LYS A 348 1.99 -20.89 4.29
C LYS A 348 1.92 -22.03 5.30
N GLU A 349 1.50 -21.70 6.53
CA GLU A 349 1.41 -22.61 7.67
C GLU A 349 0.36 -23.73 7.51
N VAL A 350 -0.60 -23.56 6.60
CA VAL A 350 -1.65 -24.55 6.32
C VAL A 350 -1.39 -25.34 5.03
N SER A 351 -0.84 -24.71 3.99
CA SER A 351 -0.62 -25.37 2.70
C SER A 351 0.80 -25.91 2.48
N GLY A 352 1.77 -25.39 3.25
CA GLY A 352 3.21 -25.50 2.98
C GLY A 352 3.70 -24.61 1.82
N LYS A 353 2.79 -23.98 1.06
CA LYS A 353 3.10 -23.25 -0.18
C LYS A 353 3.43 -21.78 0.09
N PRO A 354 4.34 -21.16 -0.69
CA PRO A 354 4.69 -19.77 -0.52
C PRO A 354 3.58 -18.83 -1.02
N ILE A 355 3.47 -17.66 -0.40
CA ILE A 355 2.84 -16.49 -1.02
C ILE A 355 3.88 -15.93 -2.01
N LYS A 356 3.46 -15.66 -3.25
CA LYS A 356 4.34 -15.16 -4.32
C LYS A 356 4.18 -13.67 -4.58
N PHE A 357 2.95 -13.16 -4.49
CA PHE A 357 2.64 -11.76 -4.79
C PHE A 357 1.69 -11.12 -3.78
N VAL A 358 1.72 -9.79 -3.74
CA VAL A 358 0.86 -8.92 -2.94
C VAL A 358 0.27 -7.79 -3.78
N GLY A 359 -1.06 -7.69 -3.79
CA GLY A 359 -1.79 -6.53 -4.30
C GLY A 359 -1.99 -5.49 -3.21
N ARG A 360 -1.43 -4.28 -3.40
CA ARG A 360 -1.54 -3.13 -2.46
C ARG A 360 -2.24 -1.91 -3.08
N GLY A 361 -3.28 -2.15 -3.86
CA GLY A 361 -4.07 -1.11 -4.51
C GLY A 361 -4.80 -1.65 -5.74
N GLU A 362 -5.53 -0.78 -6.43
CA GLU A 362 -6.36 -1.15 -7.58
C GLU A 362 -5.71 -0.95 -8.96
N ARG A 363 -4.59 -0.23 -9.06
CA ARG A 363 -3.91 0.02 -10.34
C ARG A 363 -3.26 -1.25 -10.86
N LEU A 364 -3.09 -1.32 -12.19
CA LEU A 364 -2.41 -2.44 -12.86
C LEU A 364 -0.96 -2.63 -12.37
N GLU A 365 -0.35 -1.58 -11.84
CA GLU A 365 1.00 -1.56 -11.27
C GLU A 365 1.09 -2.08 -9.83
N ASP A 366 -0.02 -2.13 -9.07
CA ASP A 366 -0.03 -2.32 -7.60
C ASP A 366 0.15 -3.79 -7.17
N LEU A 367 0.81 -4.63 -7.99
CA LEU A 367 1.16 -6.02 -7.70
C LEU A 367 2.68 -6.16 -7.56
N GLU A 368 3.14 -6.39 -6.33
CA GLU A 368 4.55 -6.60 -5.99
C GLU A 368 4.82 -8.06 -5.62
N LEU A 369 6.08 -8.49 -5.69
CA LEU A 369 6.52 -9.76 -5.08
C LEU A 369 6.31 -9.75 -3.56
N PHE A 370 6.10 -10.94 -2.98
CA PHE A 370 6.01 -11.11 -1.53
C PHE A 370 7.39 -11.28 -0.89
N TYR A 371 7.69 -10.42 0.08
CA TYR A 371 8.94 -10.38 0.82
C TYR A 371 8.64 -10.68 2.31
N PRO A 372 8.84 -11.93 2.78
CA PRO A 372 8.45 -12.34 4.14
C PRO A 372 9.14 -11.53 5.23
N ASP A 373 10.41 -11.15 5.02
CA ASP A 373 11.24 -10.26 5.83
C ASP A 373 10.60 -8.87 6.00
N ARG A 374 10.25 -8.21 4.89
CA ARG A 374 9.68 -6.84 4.91
C ARG A 374 8.28 -6.84 5.54
N MET A 375 7.55 -7.95 5.40
CA MET A 375 6.24 -8.12 6.02
C MET A 375 6.35 -8.38 7.53
N ALA A 376 7.33 -9.18 7.99
CA ALA A 376 7.61 -9.35 9.42
C ALA A 376 8.07 -8.03 10.08
N GLN A 377 8.92 -7.25 9.41
CA GLN A 377 9.36 -5.93 9.89
C GLN A 377 8.18 -4.95 10.03
N ARG A 378 7.23 -4.94 9.07
CA ARG A 378 6.01 -4.11 9.13
C ARG A 378 5.08 -4.55 10.27
N VAL A 379 4.87 -5.86 10.43
CA VAL A 379 4.12 -6.46 11.56
C VAL A 379 4.69 -6.03 12.91
N LEU A 380 6.01 -5.84 13.01
CA LEU A 380 6.70 -5.42 14.23
C LEU A 380 6.82 -3.89 14.40
N GLY A 381 6.29 -3.08 13.47
CA GLY A 381 6.42 -1.61 13.51
C GLY A 381 7.83 -1.10 13.18
N MET A 382 8.74 -1.97 12.73
CA MET A 382 10.13 -1.63 12.40
C MET A 382 10.32 -1.32 10.90
N GLY A 383 9.38 -1.73 10.05
CA GLY A 383 9.52 -1.74 8.59
C GLY A 383 8.94 -0.51 7.89
N ASP A 384 9.75 0.54 7.72
CA ASP A 384 9.47 1.61 6.74
C ASP A 384 10.73 2.18 6.05
N VAL A 385 11.90 2.16 6.70
CA VAL A 385 13.13 2.78 6.17
C VAL A 385 13.69 2.05 4.95
N LEU A 386 13.74 0.71 4.96
CA LEU A 386 14.39 -0.07 3.89
C LEU A 386 13.64 0.01 2.55
N SER A 387 12.32 -0.23 2.54
CA SER A 387 11.55 -0.16 1.29
C SER A 387 11.45 1.24 0.68
N PHE A 388 11.73 2.29 1.45
CA PHE A 388 11.88 3.66 0.93
C PHE A 388 13.16 3.82 0.12
N VAL A 389 14.30 3.29 0.59
CA VAL A 389 15.58 3.31 -0.14
C VAL A 389 15.46 2.53 -1.46
N GLU A 390 14.82 1.37 -1.43
CA GLU A 390 14.65 0.54 -2.63
C GLU A 390 13.73 1.20 -3.67
N LYS A 391 12.58 1.77 -3.27
CA LYS A 391 11.74 2.50 -4.23
C LYS A 391 12.33 3.82 -4.70
N ALA A 392 13.23 4.44 -3.93
CA ALA A 392 14.06 5.52 -4.45
C ALA A 392 15.03 5.00 -5.53
N GLN A 393 15.66 3.84 -5.31
CA GLN A 393 16.57 3.21 -6.29
C GLN A 393 15.86 2.72 -7.57
N GLU A 394 14.64 2.17 -7.48
CA GLU A 394 13.84 1.78 -8.67
C GLU A 394 13.47 2.99 -9.55
N VAL A 395 13.24 4.16 -8.93
CA VAL A 395 12.91 5.41 -9.65
C VAL A 395 14.17 6.13 -10.12
N MET A 396 15.30 6.00 -9.41
CA MET A 396 16.59 6.60 -9.77
C MET A 396 17.43 5.64 -10.62
N ARG A 397 17.19 5.61 -11.94
CA ARG A 397 18.05 4.87 -12.87
C ARG A 397 19.52 5.27 -12.71
N GLN A 398 20.40 4.27 -12.64
CA GLN A 398 21.84 4.47 -12.42
C GLN A 398 22.49 5.36 -13.51
N GLU A 399 21.99 5.29 -14.74
CA GLU A 399 22.43 6.14 -15.86
C GLU A 399 22.08 7.62 -15.62
N GLU A 400 20.82 7.92 -15.30
CA GLU A 400 20.35 9.28 -14.97
C GLU A 400 21.11 9.86 -13.77
N ALA A 401 21.42 9.04 -12.77
CA ALA A 401 22.20 9.43 -11.59
C ALA A 401 23.66 9.80 -11.95
N VAL A 402 24.31 9.06 -12.84
CA VAL A 402 25.70 9.34 -13.28
C VAL A 402 25.76 10.58 -14.17
N GLU A 403 24.77 10.84 -15.02
CA GLU A 403 24.68 12.10 -15.77
C GLU A 403 24.44 13.29 -14.86
N LEU A 404 23.51 13.17 -13.91
CA LEU A 404 23.25 14.20 -12.90
C LEU A 404 24.50 14.49 -12.06
N GLN A 405 25.25 13.47 -11.66
CA GLN A 405 26.53 13.64 -10.95
C GLN A 405 27.54 14.42 -11.79
N LYS A 406 27.73 14.09 -13.08
CA LYS A 406 28.61 14.82 -14.00
C LYS A 406 28.17 16.27 -14.21
N LYS A 407 26.86 16.53 -14.29
CA LYS A 407 26.29 17.88 -14.41
C LYS A 407 26.52 18.72 -13.14
N ILE A 408 26.31 18.14 -11.96
CA ILE A 408 26.60 18.78 -10.66
C ILE A 408 28.09 19.08 -10.53
N MET A 409 28.98 18.11 -10.84
CA MET A 409 30.44 18.30 -10.81
C MET A 409 30.95 19.37 -11.79
N SER A 410 30.24 19.60 -12.90
CA SER A 410 30.58 20.66 -13.87
C SER A 410 29.86 21.99 -13.61
N ALA A 411 29.09 22.11 -12.53
CA ALA A 411 28.24 23.25 -12.16
C ALA A 411 27.17 23.67 -13.21
N LYS A 412 26.96 22.87 -14.27
CA LYS A 412 26.02 23.15 -15.37
C LYS A 412 24.58 22.72 -15.06
N PHE A 413 24.12 22.92 -13.83
CA PHE A 413 22.76 22.58 -13.42
C PHE A 413 21.78 23.68 -13.85
N ASP A 414 20.80 23.35 -14.69
CA ASP A 414 19.95 24.31 -15.40
C ASP A 414 18.46 24.22 -15.00
N PHE A 415 17.58 25.01 -15.62
CA PHE A 415 16.13 24.94 -15.34
C PHE A 415 15.45 23.67 -15.89
N ASN A 416 16.01 23.03 -16.92
CA ASN A 416 15.48 21.77 -17.45
C ASN A 416 15.71 20.63 -16.46
N ASP A 417 16.90 20.56 -15.86
CA ASP A 417 17.24 19.61 -14.80
C ASP A 417 16.47 19.90 -13.51
N PHE A 418 16.29 21.18 -13.15
CA PHE A 418 15.43 21.58 -12.02
C PHE A 418 13.98 21.12 -12.20
N LEU A 419 13.41 21.28 -13.41
CA LEU A 419 12.06 20.82 -13.72
C LEU A 419 11.97 19.29 -13.67
N LYS A 420 12.93 18.57 -14.27
CA LYS A 420 12.99 17.10 -14.21
C LYS A 420 13.06 16.59 -12.77
N GLN A 421 13.93 17.18 -11.94
CA GLN A 421 14.06 16.80 -10.52
C GLN A 421 12.77 17.08 -9.76
N SER A 422 12.15 18.26 -9.97
CA SER A 422 10.88 18.64 -9.35
C SER A 422 9.72 17.71 -9.75
N GLN A 423 9.62 17.37 -11.04
CA GLN A 423 8.65 16.40 -11.56
C GLN A 423 8.91 14.99 -11.02
N ASN A 424 10.17 14.56 -10.86
CA ASN A 424 10.48 13.24 -10.32
C ASN A 424 10.12 13.14 -8.84
N VAL A 425 10.37 14.18 -8.03
CA VAL A 425 9.87 14.28 -6.65
C VAL A 425 8.33 14.27 -6.60
N ALA A 426 7.64 14.90 -7.56
CA ALA A 426 6.19 14.81 -7.67
C ALA A 426 5.70 13.38 -8.01
N LYS A 427 6.37 12.69 -8.95
CA LYS A 427 6.07 11.31 -9.36
C LYS A 427 6.24 10.29 -8.23
N MET A 428 7.12 10.55 -7.26
CA MET A 428 7.25 9.71 -6.04
C MET A 428 6.00 9.72 -5.15
N GLY A 429 5.04 10.64 -5.38
CA GLY A 429 3.65 10.45 -5.00
C GLY A 429 3.20 11.06 -3.66
N SER A 430 2.90 12.36 -3.70
CA SER A 430 2.41 13.23 -2.60
C SER A 430 3.28 13.25 -1.35
N MET A 431 3.81 14.44 -1.04
CA MET A 431 4.60 14.71 0.16
C MET A 431 3.86 14.35 1.47
N SER A 432 2.53 14.19 1.43
CA SER A 432 1.73 13.76 2.58
C SER A 432 2.10 12.38 3.13
N ARG A 433 2.69 11.48 2.32
CA ARG A 433 3.20 10.19 2.82
C ARG A 433 4.61 10.34 3.36
N VAL A 434 5.55 10.84 2.55
CA VAL A 434 6.96 10.99 2.94
C VAL A 434 7.14 11.80 4.24
N VAL A 435 6.40 12.89 4.41
CA VAL A 435 6.48 13.72 5.63
C VAL A 435 5.83 13.05 6.85
N GLY A 436 4.85 12.17 6.65
CA GLY A 436 4.21 11.39 7.72
C GLY A 436 5.09 10.26 8.27
N MET A 437 6.11 9.83 7.51
CA MET A 437 6.97 8.69 7.80
C MET A 437 8.32 9.08 8.45
N ILE A 438 8.59 10.38 8.67
CA ILE A 438 9.81 10.86 9.33
C ILE A 438 9.53 11.09 10.84
N PRO A 439 10.15 10.32 11.76
CA PRO A 439 9.98 10.52 13.20
C PRO A 439 10.34 11.94 13.63
N GLY A 440 9.41 12.60 14.34
CA GLY A 440 9.59 13.96 14.86
C GLY A 440 9.10 15.10 13.95
N MET A 441 8.83 14.87 12.66
CA MET A 441 8.45 15.93 11.69
C MET A 441 6.94 16.22 11.56
N ASN A 442 6.14 15.83 12.57
CA ASN A 442 4.67 15.95 12.66
C ASN A 442 4.09 17.39 12.68
N LYS A 443 4.77 18.42 12.14
CA LYS A 443 4.35 19.83 12.17
C LYS A 443 3.74 20.36 10.86
N LEU A 444 3.80 19.61 9.77
CA LEU A 444 3.27 20.03 8.47
C LEU A 444 1.84 19.50 8.23
N THR A 445 0.94 20.39 7.84
CA THR A 445 -0.48 20.09 7.65
C THR A 445 -0.81 19.64 6.22
N PRO A 446 -1.89 18.86 6.01
CA PRO A 446 -2.38 18.53 4.67
C PRO A 446 -2.74 19.73 3.78
N ALA A 447 -2.91 20.92 4.36
CA ALA A 447 -3.08 22.16 3.60
C ALA A 447 -1.75 22.60 2.96
N GLN A 448 -0.64 22.60 3.71
CA GLN A 448 0.69 22.97 3.23
C GLN A 448 1.24 22.00 2.18
N ILE A 449 0.85 20.72 2.25
CA ILE A 449 1.20 19.73 1.21
C ILE A 449 0.49 20.03 -0.12
N ARG A 450 -0.83 20.31 -0.08
CA ARG A 450 -1.56 20.75 -1.29
C ARG A 450 -1.09 22.11 -1.81
N GLU A 451 -0.50 22.94 -0.94
CA GLU A 451 0.16 24.18 -1.34
C GLU A 451 1.48 23.90 -2.06
N ALA A 452 2.28 22.93 -1.60
CA ALA A 452 3.50 22.49 -2.29
C ALA A 452 3.20 21.88 -3.67
N GLU A 453 2.15 21.04 -3.78
CA GLU A 453 1.68 20.47 -5.05
C GLU A 453 1.25 21.58 -6.03
N LYS A 454 0.60 22.66 -5.56
CA LYS A 454 0.29 23.85 -6.37
C LYS A 454 1.53 24.67 -6.76
N ARG A 455 2.49 24.83 -5.85
CA ARG A 455 3.76 25.53 -6.12
C ARG A 455 4.56 24.83 -7.22
N LEU A 456 4.57 23.49 -7.25
CA LEU A 456 5.23 22.71 -8.32
C LEU A 456 4.60 23.00 -9.70
N ALA A 457 3.27 23.04 -9.81
CA ALA A 457 2.59 23.41 -11.06
C ALA A 457 2.90 24.86 -11.50
N PHE A 458 3.13 25.79 -10.55
CA PHE A 458 3.53 27.17 -10.86
C PHE A 458 5.00 27.27 -11.32
N VAL A 459 5.89 26.43 -10.78
CA VAL A 459 7.28 26.32 -11.28
C VAL A 459 7.28 25.77 -12.70
N GLU A 460 6.46 24.75 -12.98
CA GLU A 460 6.32 24.17 -14.32
C GLU A 460 5.74 25.17 -15.34
N SER A 461 4.74 25.99 -14.97
CA SER A 461 4.22 27.03 -15.88
C SER A 461 5.26 28.12 -16.18
N MET A 462 6.06 28.53 -15.18
CA MET A 462 7.13 29.52 -15.39
C MET A 462 8.27 28.98 -16.27
N ILE A 463 8.74 27.75 -16.04
CA ILE A 463 9.84 27.17 -16.83
C ILE A 463 9.40 26.89 -18.27
N ASN A 464 8.14 26.51 -18.50
CA ASN A 464 7.63 26.30 -19.86
C ASN A 464 7.47 27.59 -20.68
N ALA A 465 7.39 28.77 -20.04
CA ALA A 465 7.43 30.08 -20.71
C ALA A 465 8.86 30.58 -21.02
N MET A 466 9.91 29.94 -20.50
CA MET A 466 11.29 30.30 -20.82
C MET A 466 11.70 29.77 -22.21
N THR A 467 12.49 30.54 -22.96
CA THR A 467 13.15 30.04 -24.18
C THR A 467 14.24 29.01 -23.85
N ALA A 468 14.70 28.23 -24.82
CA ALA A 468 15.74 27.20 -24.61
C ALA A 468 17.02 27.79 -23.98
N GLU A 469 17.51 28.92 -24.51
CA GLU A 469 18.70 29.62 -23.98
C GLU A 469 18.54 30.06 -22.52
N GLU A 470 17.34 30.53 -22.15
CA GLU A 470 17.02 30.99 -20.80
C GLU A 470 16.91 29.82 -19.81
N ARG A 471 16.49 28.63 -20.29
CA ARG A 471 16.48 27.41 -19.47
C ARG A 471 17.89 26.90 -19.21
N GLU A 472 18.74 26.88 -20.24
CA GLU A 472 20.14 26.44 -20.16
C GLU A 472 21.04 27.42 -19.38
N LYS A 473 20.77 28.74 -19.48
CA LYS A 473 21.58 29.80 -18.85
C LYS A 473 20.73 30.67 -17.91
N PRO A 474 20.48 30.21 -16.67
CA PRO A 474 19.74 30.96 -15.65
C PRO A 474 20.29 32.36 -15.33
N GLU A 475 21.58 32.62 -15.57
CA GLU A 475 22.17 33.97 -15.45
C GLU A 475 21.42 35.02 -16.29
N LEU A 476 20.95 34.67 -17.50
CA LEU A 476 20.22 35.58 -18.38
C LEU A 476 18.92 36.12 -17.77
N LEU A 477 18.26 35.31 -16.92
CA LEU A 477 17.05 35.67 -16.17
C LEU A 477 17.35 36.35 -14.83
N ALA A 478 18.56 36.21 -14.28
CA ALA A 478 19.02 36.98 -13.13
C ALA A 478 19.36 38.43 -13.54
N GLU A 479 20.07 38.60 -14.64
CA GLU A 479 20.52 39.90 -15.15
C GLU A 479 19.38 40.68 -15.83
N SER A 480 18.69 40.09 -16.81
CA SER A 480 17.66 40.80 -17.56
C SER A 480 16.32 40.84 -16.83
N ARG A 481 15.93 42.05 -16.40
CA ARG A 481 14.59 42.32 -15.86
C ARG A 481 13.49 42.09 -16.91
N GLU A 482 13.74 42.49 -18.15
CA GLU A 482 12.78 42.40 -19.26
C GLU A 482 12.41 40.95 -19.57
N ARG A 483 13.39 40.03 -19.58
CA ARG A 483 13.13 38.59 -19.73
C ARG A 483 12.25 38.03 -18.61
N ARG A 484 12.43 38.47 -17.36
CA ARG A 484 11.56 38.07 -16.24
C ARG A 484 10.13 38.58 -16.37
N ILE A 485 9.94 39.80 -16.87
CA ILE A 485 8.61 40.38 -17.11
C ILE A 485 7.91 39.57 -18.22
N ARG A 486 8.59 39.30 -19.34
CA ARG A 486 8.06 38.47 -20.43
C ARG A 486 7.63 37.08 -19.95
N VAL A 487 8.51 36.37 -19.24
CA VAL A 487 8.21 35.03 -18.66
C VAL A 487 7.08 35.09 -17.64
N ALA A 488 6.94 36.18 -16.88
CA ALA A 488 5.84 36.38 -15.95
C ALA A 488 4.50 36.54 -16.70
N GLU A 489 4.45 37.39 -17.72
CA GLU A 489 3.27 37.60 -18.57
C GLU A 489 2.87 36.31 -19.31
N GLU A 490 3.82 35.64 -19.96
CA GLU A 490 3.62 34.38 -20.71
C GLU A 490 3.17 33.20 -19.82
N SER A 491 3.50 33.20 -18.52
CA SER A 491 3.08 32.16 -17.57
C SER A 491 1.91 32.54 -16.66
N GLY A 492 1.37 33.75 -16.78
CA GLY A 492 0.28 34.24 -15.92
C GLY A 492 0.71 34.48 -14.47
N LYS A 493 1.93 34.98 -14.27
CA LYS A 493 2.62 35.17 -12.99
C LYS A 493 3.14 36.60 -12.81
N THR A 494 3.73 36.86 -11.65
CA THR A 494 4.37 38.14 -11.33
C THR A 494 5.90 38.09 -11.50
N GLU A 495 6.53 39.23 -11.82
CA GLU A 495 8.00 39.35 -11.87
C GLU A 495 8.67 38.86 -10.57
N GLN A 496 7.99 39.04 -9.43
CA GLN A 496 8.48 38.60 -8.11
C GLN A 496 8.47 37.08 -7.95
N GLU A 497 7.46 36.36 -8.45
CA GLU A 497 7.45 34.89 -8.46
C GLU A 497 8.57 34.33 -9.36
N VAL A 498 8.76 34.92 -10.55
CA VAL A 498 9.86 34.53 -11.46
C VAL A 498 11.23 34.81 -10.82
N GLY A 499 11.40 35.97 -10.18
CA GLY A 499 12.61 36.30 -9.43
C GLY A 499 12.88 35.36 -8.26
N GLN A 500 11.85 34.91 -7.55
CA GLN A 500 11.97 33.90 -6.49
C GLN A 500 12.39 32.53 -7.03
N LEU A 501 11.85 32.10 -8.18
CA LEU A 501 12.27 30.86 -8.86
C LEU A 501 13.76 30.91 -9.27
N VAL A 502 14.21 32.03 -9.85
CA VAL A 502 15.63 32.25 -10.17
C VAL A 502 16.49 32.16 -8.90
N ALA A 503 16.11 32.88 -7.84
CA ALA A 503 16.85 32.85 -6.57
C ALA A 503 16.92 31.45 -5.93
N GLN A 504 15.84 30.66 -5.99
CA GLN A 504 15.82 29.28 -5.49
C GLN A 504 16.81 28.38 -6.24
N LEU A 505 16.93 28.51 -7.57
CA LEU A 505 17.89 27.74 -8.36
C LEU A 505 19.34 28.09 -7.97
N PHE A 506 19.67 29.39 -7.84
CA PHE A 506 21.01 29.81 -7.42
C PHE A 506 21.34 29.42 -5.97
N GLN A 507 20.36 29.47 -5.06
CA GLN A 507 20.51 28.95 -3.70
C GLN A 507 20.81 27.45 -3.71
N MET A 508 20.11 26.66 -4.53
CA MET A 508 20.35 25.23 -4.65
C MET A 508 21.71 24.92 -5.27
N ARG A 509 22.12 25.63 -6.34
CA ARG A 509 23.47 25.54 -6.93
C ARG A 509 24.55 25.76 -5.85
N ALA A 510 24.43 26.82 -5.04
CA ALA A 510 25.37 27.12 -3.97
C ALA A 510 25.39 26.07 -2.84
N GLN A 511 24.23 25.53 -2.46
CA GLN A 511 24.13 24.44 -1.47
C GLN A 511 24.76 23.14 -2.00
N MET A 512 24.53 22.77 -3.26
CA MET A 512 25.15 21.60 -3.89
C MET A 512 26.67 21.76 -4.01
N GLN A 513 27.18 22.94 -4.36
CA GLN A 513 28.62 23.23 -4.38
C GLN A 513 29.24 23.11 -2.98
N LYS A 514 28.59 23.65 -1.93
CA LYS A 514 29.06 23.53 -0.55
C LYS A 514 29.09 22.07 -0.08
N LEU A 515 28.07 21.27 -0.44
CA LEU A 515 28.01 19.84 -0.12
C LEU A 515 29.11 19.05 -0.85
N MET A 516 29.34 19.34 -2.14
CA MET A 516 30.43 18.73 -2.93
C MET A 516 31.81 19.07 -2.36
N GLY A 517 32.04 20.32 -1.92
CA GLY A 517 33.28 20.72 -1.24
C GLY A 517 33.53 19.96 0.07
N MET A 518 32.48 19.63 0.82
CA MET A 518 32.55 18.79 2.02
C MET A 518 32.78 17.29 1.72
N VAL A 519 32.46 16.83 0.52
CA VAL A 519 32.66 15.42 0.08
C VAL A 519 34.03 15.22 -0.57
N GLN A 520 34.64 16.27 -1.15
CA GLN A 520 35.99 16.22 -1.72
C GLN A 520 37.10 16.72 -0.78
N GLY A 521 36.76 17.45 0.29
CA GLY A 521 37.72 17.94 1.28
C GLY A 521 37.97 16.96 2.43
N GLN A 522 39.23 16.54 2.63
CA GLN A 522 39.62 15.56 3.65
C GLN A 522 39.72 16.14 5.10
N GLU A 523 39.03 17.25 5.39
CA GLU A 523 39.11 18.00 6.67
C GLU A 523 37.73 18.14 7.36
N ALA A 524 37.08 17.01 7.63
CA ALA A 524 35.70 16.97 8.16
C ALA A 524 35.60 16.54 9.65
N ILE A 525 36.46 17.08 10.53
CA ILE A 525 36.35 16.89 12.00
C ILE A 525 36.33 18.21 12.79
N ALA A 526 37.13 19.21 12.41
CA ALA A 526 37.26 20.44 13.20
C ALA A 526 36.03 21.39 13.13
N GLY A 527 35.36 21.48 11.98
CA GLY A 527 34.35 22.51 11.71
C GLY A 527 32.95 22.29 12.31
N MET A 528 32.72 21.20 13.06
CA MET A 528 31.36 20.84 13.50
C MET A 528 30.89 21.57 14.77
N GLY A 529 31.78 22.29 15.47
CA GLY A 529 31.44 23.14 16.62
C GLY A 529 30.69 24.42 16.23
N ASP A 530 31.28 25.24 15.36
CA ASP A 530 30.71 26.53 14.93
C ASP A 530 29.31 26.40 14.29
N LEU A 531 29.05 25.27 13.61
CA LEU A 531 27.72 25.01 13.03
C LEU A 531 26.65 24.80 14.12
N MET A 532 27.02 24.31 15.30
CA MET A 532 26.09 24.04 16.40
C MET A 532 25.78 25.30 17.23
N ASP A 533 26.68 26.28 17.28
CA ASP A 533 26.43 27.57 17.96
C ASP A 533 25.79 28.61 17.03
N SER A 534 26.10 28.61 15.73
CA SER A 534 25.36 29.43 14.76
C SER A 534 23.87 29.02 14.67
N LEU A 535 23.55 27.72 14.70
CA LEU A 535 22.16 27.24 14.76
C LEU A 535 21.42 27.58 16.07
N LYS A 536 22.10 28.03 17.13
CA LYS A 536 21.46 28.55 18.36
C LYS A 536 21.18 30.06 18.29
N ALA A 537 21.78 30.79 17.34
CA ALA A 537 21.66 32.24 17.25
C ALA A 537 20.32 32.70 16.65
N ASP A 538 19.73 31.90 15.76
CA ASP A 538 18.54 32.26 14.96
C ASP A 538 17.18 32.05 15.66
N GLU A 539 17.12 31.54 16.90
CA GLU A 539 15.90 31.62 17.73
C GLU A 539 15.68 33.02 18.32
N LYS A 540 15.55 34.03 17.43
CA LYS A 540 15.01 35.36 17.76
C LYS A 540 13.88 35.74 16.81
N ALA A 541 12.70 35.94 17.40
CA ALA A 541 11.49 36.33 16.68
C ALA A 541 11.67 37.67 15.92
N PRO A 542 11.01 37.83 14.75
CA PRO A 542 11.22 38.98 13.87
C PRO A 542 10.81 40.33 14.52
N PRO A 543 11.50 41.43 14.17
CA PRO A 543 11.28 42.74 14.79
C PRO A 543 9.99 43.38 14.31
N GLY A 544 8.90 43.37 15.11
CA GLY A 544 7.64 43.95 14.63
C GLY A 544 6.40 44.03 15.52
N THR A 545 6.43 43.83 16.85
CA THR A 545 5.25 44.10 17.71
C THR A 545 5.62 44.55 19.14
N ALA A 546 5.97 45.82 19.31
CA ALA A 546 6.37 46.40 20.59
C ALA A 546 5.19 46.62 21.58
N ARG A 547 4.62 45.54 22.15
CA ARG A 547 3.53 45.64 23.14
C ARG A 547 4.04 46.07 24.52
N ARG A 548 4.25 47.38 24.67
CA ARG A 548 4.69 48.15 25.85
C ARG A 548 4.19 47.57 27.19
N LYS A 549 5.02 46.80 27.90
CA LYS A 549 4.72 46.23 29.22
C LYS A 549 5.35 47.09 30.32
N ARG A 550 4.56 47.50 31.33
CA ARG A 550 5.02 48.37 32.43
C ARG A 550 6.06 47.66 33.31
N ARG A 551 7.08 48.40 33.76
CA ARG A 551 7.97 47.96 34.85
C ARG A 551 7.20 47.97 36.18
N HIS A 552 7.25 46.87 36.92
CA HIS A 552 7.18 46.87 38.38
C HIS A 552 8.48 46.24 38.90
N GLY A 553 9.17 46.94 39.80
CA GLY A 553 10.32 46.38 40.51
C GLY A 553 9.87 45.47 41.66
N LYS A 554 10.72 44.51 42.04
CA LYS A 554 10.57 43.80 43.32
C LYS A 554 10.98 44.76 44.47
N PRO A 555 10.26 44.81 45.60
CA PRO A 555 10.77 45.45 46.80
C PRO A 555 11.93 44.62 47.40
N VAL A 556 12.85 45.29 48.10
CA VAL A 556 13.87 44.64 48.92
C VAL A 556 13.31 44.40 50.32
N GLN A 557 13.56 43.22 50.88
CA GLN A 557 13.20 42.89 52.26
C GLN A 557 14.15 43.62 53.23
N LYS A 558 13.66 44.61 53.98
CA LYS A 558 14.36 45.14 55.16
C LYS A 558 13.39 45.51 56.28
N ASP A 559 13.76 45.05 57.47
CA ASP A 559 13.62 45.70 58.77
C ASP A 559 12.20 46.16 59.18
N LEU A 560 11.52 45.33 59.97
CA LEU A 560 10.47 45.81 60.88
C LEU A 560 11.12 46.67 61.97
N ASN A 561 10.65 47.91 62.13
CA ASN A 561 10.42 48.53 63.44
C ASN A 561 9.72 49.89 63.29
N ALA A 562 9.06 50.31 64.38
CA ALA A 562 8.29 51.56 64.54
C ALA A 562 7.04 51.74 63.64
N VAL A 563 5.97 52.40 64.09
CA VAL A 563 5.30 52.40 65.42
C VAL A 563 3.88 52.97 65.22
N LEU A 564 3.00 52.74 66.17
CA LEU A 564 1.63 53.27 66.26
C LEU A 564 1.52 54.78 65.96
N SER A 565 0.56 55.16 65.10
CA SER A 565 -0.26 56.39 65.17
C SER A 565 -1.45 56.25 64.22
#